data_AF-A0A7C7AJ86-F1
#
_entry.id   AF-A0A7C7AJ86-F1
#
_cell.length_a   1.000
_cell.length_b   1.000
_cell.length_c   1.000
_cell.angle_alpha   90.00
_cell.angle_beta   90.00
_cell.angle_gamma   90.00
#
_symmetry.space_group_name_H-M   'P 1'
#
loop_
_entity.id
_entity.type
_entity.pdbx_description
1 polymer ?
#
loop_
_entity_poly.entity_id
_entity_poly.type
_entity_poly.pdbx_seq_one_letter_code
_entity_poly.pdbx_strand_id
1 'polypeptide(L)'
;MGLLKRIRARTRDEPLPTGRQTAVNSRYSSTLSPHRSRTGDVLKTLRSIPEETAAVEFLKRVNPDVSMAVWNFVRLANQGHEMNFYGLDGKKRTDLDDKWREFAARVNEISNSGLDGLVDQLHYSSFLLGAMGVEVEVTPDRKDIYDIYPVKPQTIEWELKEIDGRKTWVPYQYNEHKKVYLDRKHANFFWVPADPDIGDPRGTLNLSPVLQAIDFQMQIFQDLQAVLHHQGYPKIDVSIDIEKLFAMCPAHIKNDPKKLTEWMDDNVNRMRRNLESMEPDSDYIHTSDSTINMNQGANAGRSLDVRAINELVDTQTLSGLKQMAIFMNRNTGITESWGTVQF
;
A
#
# COMPACT_ATOMS: atom_id res chain seq x y z
N MET A 1 -44.36 16.11 46.85
CA MET A 1 -43.00 16.35 46.30
C MET A 1 -42.75 15.64 44.96
N GLY A 2 -43.69 15.73 43.99
CA GLY A 2 -43.67 14.84 42.80
C GLY A 2 -43.67 15.50 41.41
N LEU A 3 -43.96 16.79 41.28
CA LEU A 3 -44.12 17.42 39.95
C LEU A 3 -42.87 18.17 39.44
N LEU A 4 -42.02 18.71 40.32
CA LEU A 4 -40.85 19.49 39.93
C LEU A 4 -39.63 18.65 39.51
N LYS A 5 -39.61 17.35 39.80
CA LYS A 5 -38.52 16.44 39.39
C LYS A 5 -38.67 15.92 37.95
N ARG A 6 -39.85 15.98 37.33
CA ARG A 6 -40.08 15.48 35.96
C ARG A 6 -39.77 16.49 34.86
N ILE A 7 -39.62 17.77 35.17
CA ILE A 7 -39.30 18.82 34.18
C ILE A 7 -37.78 19.03 34.03
N ARG A 8 -36.97 18.48 34.95
CA ARG A 8 -35.49 18.57 34.91
C ARG A 8 -34.78 17.30 34.43
N ALA A 9 -35.52 16.30 33.94
CA ALA A 9 -34.98 14.97 33.60
C ALA A 9 -34.90 14.68 32.09
N ARG A 10 -34.98 15.70 31.22
CA ARG A 10 -34.68 15.58 29.79
C ARG A 10 -33.75 16.72 29.41
N THR A 11 -32.66 16.40 28.70
CA THR A 11 -31.60 17.29 28.19
C THR A 11 -30.55 17.82 29.19
N ARG A 12 -29.93 16.92 29.94
CA ARG A 12 -28.51 17.10 30.30
C ARG A 12 -27.74 15.87 29.86
N ASP A 13 -27.47 15.81 28.56
CA ASP A 13 -26.25 15.13 28.12
C ASP A 13 -25.08 15.81 28.84
N GLU A 14 -24.08 15.02 29.21
CA GLU A 14 -22.87 15.54 29.84
C GLU A 14 -22.27 16.66 28.97
N PRO A 15 -21.67 17.69 29.58
CA PRO A 15 -21.09 18.80 28.84
C PRO A 15 -20.08 18.30 27.81
N LEU A 16 -20.27 18.63 26.53
CA LEU A 16 -19.37 18.20 25.45
C LEU A 16 -17.93 18.64 25.76
N PRO A 17 -16.93 17.74 25.62
CA PRO A 17 -15.53 18.09 25.73
C PRO A 17 -15.17 19.16 24.68
N THR A 18 -14.27 20.08 25.03
CA THR A 18 -13.83 21.19 24.16
C THR A 18 -12.34 21.04 23.84
N GLY A 19 -11.94 21.47 22.64
CA GLY A 19 -10.58 21.33 22.14
C GLY A 19 -10.28 19.92 21.59
N ARG A 20 -9.25 19.83 20.75
CA ARG A 20 -8.76 18.58 20.16
C ARG A 20 -7.98 17.70 21.15
N GLN A 21 -8.33 16.41 21.23
CA GLN A 21 -7.67 15.39 22.05
C GLN A 21 -6.78 14.43 21.24
N THR A 22 -7.06 14.24 19.95
CA THR A 22 -6.31 13.33 19.08
C THR A 22 -4.97 13.93 18.65
N ALA A 23 -3.95 13.09 18.58
CA ALA A 23 -2.64 13.51 18.10
C ALA A 23 -2.62 13.58 16.56
N VAL A 24 -2.04 14.65 16.00
CA VAL A 24 -1.88 14.85 14.55
C VAL A 24 -0.83 13.88 13.96
N ASN A 25 0.16 13.49 14.76
CA ASN A 25 1.28 12.69 14.29
C ASN A 25 1.81 11.79 15.43
N SER A 26 1.95 10.49 15.17
CA SER A 26 2.60 9.55 16.09
C SER A 26 4.13 9.71 16.11
N ARG A 27 4.69 10.56 15.23
CA ARG A 27 6.13 10.79 15.10
C ARG A 27 6.51 12.22 15.48
N TYR A 28 7.64 12.35 16.16
CA TYR A 28 8.28 13.55 16.74
C TYR A 28 8.61 14.70 15.76
N SER A 29 8.04 14.75 14.56
CA SER A 29 8.27 15.83 13.61
C SER A 29 6.97 16.60 13.34
N SER A 30 6.92 17.84 13.80
CA SER A 30 5.94 18.85 13.39
C SER A 30 6.21 19.40 11.99
N THR A 31 7.33 19.02 11.38
CA THR A 31 7.76 19.48 10.05
C THR A 31 7.67 18.34 9.03
N LEU A 32 7.09 18.64 7.87
CA LEU A 32 7.03 17.72 6.73
C LEU A 32 8.12 18.12 5.72
N SER A 33 8.89 17.14 5.26
CA SER A 33 9.89 17.35 4.20
C SER A 33 9.28 17.12 2.81
N PRO A 34 9.79 17.78 1.75
CA PRO A 34 9.36 17.52 0.37
C PRO A 34 9.56 16.05 -0.03
N HIS A 35 8.77 15.55 -1.00
CA HIS A 35 8.93 14.20 -1.54
C HIS A 35 10.30 14.04 -2.22
N ARG A 36 11.25 13.35 -1.57
CA ARG A 36 12.66 13.28 -1.99
C ARG A 36 13.15 11.90 -2.45
N SER A 37 12.32 10.86 -2.38
CA SER A 37 12.79 9.48 -2.65
C SER A 37 12.08 8.85 -3.85
N ARG A 38 12.88 8.38 -4.81
CA ARG A 38 12.47 7.43 -5.85
C ARG A 38 12.97 6.05 -5.41
N THR A 39 12.07 5.13 -5.11
CA THR A 39 12.42 3.81 -4.59
C THR A 39 13.21 3.02 -5.63
N GLY A 40 14.44 2.60 -5.30
CA GLY A 40 15.31 1.82 -6.20
C GLY A 40 14.92 0.34 -6.30
N ASP A 41 14.42 -0.25 -5.21
CA ASP A 41 13.95 -1.64 -5.15
C ASP A 41 12.64 -1.73 -4.35
N VAL A 42 11.53 -1.74 -5.09
CA VAL A 42 10.18 -1.70 -4.52
C VAL A 42 9.83 -3.01 -3.83
N LEU A 43 10.23 -4.16 -4.39
CA LEU A 43 9.89 -5.48 -3.85
C LEU A 43 10.59 -5.74 -2.52
N LYS A 44 11.89 -5.44 -2.45
CA LYS A 44 12.65 -5.56 -1.20
C LYS A 44 12.09 -4.65 -0.11
N THR A 45 11.66 -3.45 -0.49
CA THR A 45 11.03 -2.50 0.45
C THR A 45 9.71 -3.06 0.96
N LEU A 46 8.84 -3.57 0.08
CA LEU A 46 7.57 -4.19 0.45
C LEU A 46 7.76 -5.31 1.48
N ARG A 47 8.66 -6.26 1.19
CA ARG A 47 8.96 -7.40 2.07
C ARG A 47 9.59 -7.02 3.42
N SER A 48 10.15 -5.80 3.52
CA SER A 48 10.73 -5.30 4.77
C SER A 48 9.71 -4.63 5.69
N ILE A 49 8.51 -4.33 5.20
CA ILE A 49 7.47 -3.67 6.00
C ILE A 49 6.66 -4.75 6.75
N PRO A 50 6.70 -4.79 8.09
CA PRO A 50 6.02 -5.84 8.85
C PRO A 50 4.51 -5.61 8.99
N GLU A 51 4.06 -4.35 8.98
CA GLU A 51 2.66 -3.99 9.15
C GLU A 51 1.92 -4.01 7.80
N GLU A 52 0.85 -4.79 7.70
CA GLU A 52 0.03 -4.89 6.48
C GLU A 52 -0.52 -3.53 6.04
N THR A 53 -1.00 -2.73 6.98
CA THR A 53 -1.55 -1.39 6.69
C THR A 53 -0.49 -0.47 6.07
N ALA A 54 0.74 -0.48 6.61
CA ALA A 54 1.85 0.27 6.07
C ALA A 54 2.32 -0.26 4.71
N ALA A 55 2.25 -1.59 4.50
CA ALA A 55 2.56 -2.22 3.22
C ALA A 55 1.55 -1.80 2.14
N VAL A 56 0.25 -1.82 2.45
CA VAL A 56 -0.82 -1.36 1.55
C VAL A 56 -0.68 0.14 1.24
N GLU A 57 -0.38 1.00 2.23
CA GLU A 57 -0.12 2.43 2.01
C GLU A 57 1.11 2.68 1.13
N PHE A 58 2.15 1.85 1.29
CA PHE A 58 3.33 1.89 0.43
C PHE A 58 2.95 1.51 -1.00
N LEU A 59 2.25 0.39 -1.20
CA LEU A 59 1.82 -0.08 -2.52
C LEU A 59 0.95 0.94 -3.25
N LYS A 60 0.02 1.61 -2.56
CA LYS A 60 -0.80 2.69 -3.15
C LYS A 60 0.03 3.80 -3.81
N ARG A 61 1.26 4.03 -3.37
CA ARG A 61 2.16 5.06 -3.91
C ARG A 61 3.04 4.56 -5.05
N VAL A 62 3.35 3.27 -5.10
CA VAL A 62 4.39 2.70 -5.98
C VAL A 62 3.84 1.72 -7.02
N ASN A 63 2.77 1.01 -6.71
CA ASN A 63 2.15 0.03 -7.59
C ASN A 63 0.94 0.68 -8.30
N PRO A 64 0.89 0.67 -9.65
CA PRO A 64 -0.17 1.33 -10.41
C PRO A 64 -1.54 0.67 -10.20
N ASP A 65 -1.60 -0.65 -10.00
CA ASP A 65 -2.86 -1.37 -9.86
C ASP A 65 -3.55 -1.00 -8.53
N VAL A 66 -2.79 -0.97 -7.42
CA VAL A 66 -3.33 -0.51 -6.12
C VAL A 66 -3.73 0.96 -6.17
N SER A 67 -2.90 1.81 -6.80
CA SER A 67 -3.18 3.24 -6.89
C SER A 67 -4.48 3.50 -7.64
N MET A 68 -4.69 2.81 -8.77
CA MET A 68 -5.90 2.92 -9.58
C MET A 68 -7.13 2.37 -8.84
N ALA A 69 -7.02 1.23 -8.15
CA ALA A 69 -8.11 0.68 -7.36
C ALA A 69 -8.61 1.67 -6.28
N VAL A 70 -7.68 2.26 -5.55
CA VAL A 70 -8.01 3.27 -4.52
C VAL A 70 -8.60 4.53 -5.15
N TRP A 71 -8.04 4.98 -6.28
CA TRP A 71 -8.56 6.14 -7.01
C TRP A 71 -10.00 5.92 -7.48
N ASN A 72 -10.27 4.79 -8.12
CA ASN A 72 -11.60 4.42 -8.60
C ASN A 72 -12.60 4.33 -7.45
N PHE A 73 -12.23 3.68 -6.34
CA PHE A 73 -13.10 3.58 -5.18
C PHE A 73 -13.49 4.95 -4.63
N VAL A 74 -12.52 5.83 -4.36
CA VAL A 74 -12.79 7.16 -3.78
C VAL A 74 -13.68 7.98 -4.71
N ARG A 75 -13.41 7.96 -6.02
CA ARG A 75 -14.16 8.74 -7.01
C ARG A 75 -15.57 8.21 -7.26
N LEU A 76 -15.79 6.91 -7.09
CA LEU A 76 -17.14 6.32 -7.19
C LEU A 76 -17.93 6.46 -5.88
N ALA A 77 -17.25 6.42 -4.74
CA ALA A 77 -17.89 6.51 -3.43
C ALA A 77 -18.38 7.93 -3.09
N ASN A 78 -17.75 8.97 -3.66
CA ASN A 78 -18.13 10.35 -3.43
C ASN A 78 -18.58 11.05 -4.72
N GLN A 79 -19.88 10.96 -5.02
CA GLN A 79 -20.51 11.64 -6.17
C GLN A 79 -21.16 12.98 -5.79
N GLY A 80 -20.92 13.46 -4.57
CA GLY A 80 -21.63 14.57 -3.97
C GLY A 80 -22.72 14.09 -3.02
N HIS A 81 -23.07 14.97 -2.09
CA HIS A 81 -24.01 14.67 -1.01
C HIS A 81 -25.03 15.79 -0.86
N GLU A 82 -26.27 15.42 -0.55
CA GLU A 82 -27.34 16.35 -0.19
C GLU A 82 -27.68 16.20 1.29
N MET A 83 -27.68 17.31 2.01
CA MET A 83 -28.07 17.34 3.42
C MET A 83 -29.44 18.01 3.57
N ASN A 84 -30.35 17.35 4.29
CA ASN A 84 -31.67 17.87 4.59
C ASN A 84 -31.88 17.87 6.11
N PHE A 85 -32.14 19.06 6.68
CA PHE A 85 -32.44 19.19 8.11
C PHE A 85 -33.93 19.13 8.36
N TYR A 86 -34.34 18.34 9.35
CA TYR A 86 -35.73 18.23 9.77
C TYR A 86 -35.85 18.60 11.25
N GLY A 87 -36.88 19.39 11.57
CA GLY A 87 -37.26 19.65 12.95
C GLY A 87 -37.85 18.41 13.62
N LEU A 88 -38.00 18.45 14.94
CA LEU A 88 -38.69 17.40 15.71
C LEU A 88 -40.16 17.24 15.29
N ASP A 89 -40.73 18.26 14.63
CA ASP A 89 -42.06 18.26 14.03
C ASP A 89 -42.10 17.65 12.61
N GLY A 90 -40.96 17.15 12.10
CA GLY A 90 -40.82 16.55 10.78
C GLY A 90 -40.78 17.55 9.63
N LYS A 91 -40.83 18.86 9.90
CA LYS A 91 -40.76 19.89 8.86
C LYS A 91 -39.31 20.16 8.47
N LYS A 92 -39.05 20.33 7.18
CA LYS A 92 -37.73 20.73 6.68
C LYS A 92 -37.37 22.12 7.21
N ARG A 93 -36.15 22.24 7.74
CA ARG A 93 -35.57 23.46 8.33
C ARG A 93 -34.60 24.08 7.33
N THR A 94 -35.11 24.96 6.48
CA THR A 94 -34.30 25.66 5.46
C THR A 94 -33.46 26.78 6.04
N ASP A 95 -33.74 27.24 7.26
CA ASP A 95 -32.96 28.25 7.98
C ASP A 95 -31.54 27.79 8.35
N LEU A 96 -31.27 26.48 8.22
CA LEU A 96 -29.98 25.87 8.50
C LEU A 96 -29.15 25.65 7.23
N ASP A 97 -29.73 25.77 6.04
CA ASP A 97 -29.07 25.45 4.77
C ASP A 97 -27.85 26.35 4.52
N ASP A 98 -27.98 27.66 4.78
CA ASP A 98 -26.87 28.62 4.61
C ASP A 98 -25.73 28.36 5.60
N LYS A 99 -26.08 28.10 6.87
CA LYS A 99 -25.11 27.77 7.93
C LYS A 99 -24.38 26.47 7.62
N TRP A 100 -25.10 25.48 7.10
CA TRP A 100 -24.50 24.22 6.68
C TRP A 100 -23.56 24.40 5.50
N ARG A 101 -23.92 25.22 4.50
CA ARG A 101 -23.03 25.51 3.36
C ARG A 101 -21.74 26.20 3.81
N GLU A 102 -21.84 27.18 4.70
CA GLU A 102 -20.67 27.85 5.27
C GLU A 102 -19.78 26.87 6.05
N PHE A 103 -20.38 26.05 6.91
CA PHE A 103 -19.68 25.00 7.64
C PHE A 103 -19.01 23.99 6.70
N ALA A 104 -19.75 23.48 5.71
CA ALA A 104 -19.26 22.50 4.76
C ALA A 104 -18.13 23.06 3.88
N ALA A 105 -18.12 24.35 3.58
CA ALA A 105 -17.05 24.98 2.80
C ALA A 105 -15.74 25.14 3.60
N ARG A 106 -15.82 25.33 4.92
CA ARG A 106 -14.65 25.63 5.77
C ARG A 106 -14.04 24.42 6.47
N VAL A 107 -14.77 23.31 6.60
CA VAL A 107 -14.31 22.14 7.35
C VAL A 107 -13.12 21.46 6.64
N ASN A 108 -12.25 20.84 7.43
CA ASN A 108 -11.00 20.21 7.01
C ASN A 108 -10.07 21.19 6.29
N GLU A 109 -9.50 22.14 7.04
CA GLU A 109 -8.64 23.22 6.52
C GLU A 109 -7.50 22.74 5.61
N ILE A 110 -7.05 21.49 5.78
CA ILE A 110 -6.01 20.87 4.97
C ILE A 110 -6.49 20.60 3.54
N SER A 111 -7.77 20.25 3.35
CA SER A 111 -8.35 20.02 2.05
C SER A 111 -9.05 21.29 1.56
N ASN A 112 -8.60 21.85 0.45
CA ASN A 112 -9.23 23.04 -0.16
C ASN A 112 -10.62 22.74 -0.78
N SER A 113 -11.23 21.61 -0.40
CA SER A 113 -12.49 21.06 -0.92
C SER A 113 -13.56 20.93 0.16
N GLY A 114 -13.31 21.44 1.37
CA GLY A 114 -14.30 21.43 2.44
C GLY A 114 -14.72 20.02 2.87
N LEU A 115 -16.02 19.85 3.11
CA LEU A 115 -16.64 18.60 3.55
C LEU A 115 -16.53 17.49 2.51
N ASP A 116 -16.60 17.79 1.22
CA ASP A 116 -16.38 16.79 0.17
C ASP A 116 -14.96 16.23 0.24
N GLY A 117 -13.97 17.09 0.50
CA GLY A 117 -12.59 16.67 0.71
C GLY A 117 -12.40 15.82 1.97
N LEU A 118 -13.13 16.13 3.04
CA LEU A 118 -13.18 15.31 4.25
C LEU A 118 -13.79 13.93 3.97
N VAL A 119 -14.94 13.88 3.28
CA VAL A 119 -15.61 12.62 2.91
C VAL A 119 -14.70 11.75 2.03
N ASP A 120 -13.98 12.34 1.07
CA ASP A 120 -12.97 11.64 0.27
C ASP A 120 -11.89 10.99 1.16
N GLN A 121 -11.40 11.71 2.17
CA GLN A 121 -10.41 11.19 3.12
C GLN A 121 -10.97 10.08 4.02
N LEU A 122 -12.25 10.16 4.40
CA LEU A 122 -12.92 9.12 5.19
C LEU A 122 -13.16 7.86 4.36
N HIS A 123 -13.70 7.97 3.14
CA HIS A 123 -13.84 6.82 2.25
C HIS A 123 -12.48 6.17 1.94
N TYR A 124 -11.45 6.99 1.72
CA TYR A 124 -10.07 6.51 1.61
C TYR A 124 -9.63 5.72 2.85
N SER A 125 -9.87 6.26 4.05
CA SER A 125 -9.52 5.61 5.31
C SER A 125 -10.28 4.30 5.51
N SER A 126 -11.56 4.27 5.18
CA SER A 126 -12.38 3.05 5.24
C SER A 126 -11.81 1.94 4.36
N PHE A 127 -11.56 2.26 3.08
CA PHE A 127 -11.13 1.28 2.09
C PHE A 127 -9.68 0.81 2.28
N LEU A 128 -8.77 1.75 2.58
CA LEU A 128 -7.35 1.46 2.68
C LEU A 128 -6.90 1.08 4.09
N LEU A 129 -7.52 1.66 5.12
CA LEU A 129 -7.05 1.59 6.52
C LEU A 129 -8.01 0.80 7.41
N GLY A 130 -9.16 0.37 6.91
CA GLY A 130 -10.12 -0.50 7.58
C GLY A 130 -11.13 0.21 8.48
N ALA A 131 -11.07 1.54 8.62
CA ALA A 131 -12.01 2.30 9.43
C ALA A 131 -12.01 3.79 9.12
N MET A 132 -13.03 4.48 9.61
CA MET A 132 -13.17 5.93 9.57
C MET A 132 -13.18 6.48 11.01
N GLY A 133 -12.30 7.43 11.28
CA GLY A 133 -12.25 8.14 12.54
C GLY A 133 -12.28 9.65 12.31
N VAL A 134 -13.11 10.36 13.06
CA VAL A 134 -13.08 11.82 13.10
C VAL A 134 -13.16 12.32 14.53
N GLU A 135 -12.50 13.44 14.80
CA GLU A 135 -12.68 14.21 16.01
C GLU A 135 -13.26 15.59 15.69
N VAL A 136 -14.31 15.97 16.40
CA VAL A 136 -14.97 17.27 16.24
C VAL A 136 -14.48 18.21 17.34
N GLU A 137 -13.76 19.26 16.96
CA GLU A 137 -13.34 20.30 17.90
C GLU A 137 -14.44 21.33 18.07
N VAL A 138 -15.01 21.38 19.28
CA VAL A 138 -16.08 22.30 19.63
C VAL A 138 -15.50 23.57 20.25
N THR A 139 -16.06 24.72 19.91
CA THR A 139 -15.63 26.01 20.46
C THR A 139 -15.75 26.04 21.99
N PRO A 140 -14.94 26.87 22.69
CA PRO A 140 -15.01 26.96 24.16
C PRO A 140 -16.39 27.35 24.70
N ASP A 141 -17.16 28.13 23.92
CA ASP A 141 -18.52 28.53 24.26
C ASP A 141 -19.60 27.52 23.85
N ARG A 142 -19.20 26.44 23.15
CA ARG A 142 -20.05 25.33 22.68
C ARG A 142 -21.20 25.74 21.78
N LYS A 143 -21.02 26.81 21.01
CA LYS A 143 -22.01 27.31 20.07
C LYS A 143 -21.67 26.99 18.61
N ASP A 144 -20.43 26.61 18.34
CA ASP A 144 -19.96 26.28 16.99
C ASP A 144 -18.89 25.18 17.03
N ILE A 145 -18.53 24.68 15.86
CA ILE A 145 -17.46 23.71 15.62
C ILE A 145 -16.28 24.46 15.01
N TYR A 146 -15.08 24.32 15.57
CA TYR A 146 -13.87 24.91 15.02
C TYR A 146 -13.51 24.19 13.72
N ASP A 147 -13.24 22.88 13.80
CA ASP A 147 -13.01 22.03 12.65
C ASP A 147 -13.34 20.55 12.96
N ILE A 148 -13.42 19.72 11.91
CA ILE A 148 -13.47 18.27 11.99
C ILE A 148 -12.14 17.70 11.49
N TYR A 149 -11.44 17.01 12.38
CA TYR A 149 -10.17 16.40 12.06
C TYR A 149 -10.33 14.92 11.73
N PRO A 150 -9.90 14.46 10.54
CA PRO A 150 -9.78 13.05 10.26
C PRO A 150 -8.66 12.44 11.10
N VAL A 151 -8.93 11.26 11.66
CA VAL A 151 -8.01 10.55 12.55
C VAL A 151 -7.63 9.24 11.90
N LYS A 152 -6.32 9.01 11.78
CA LYS A 152 -5.80 7.80 11.14
C LYS A 152 -6.09 6.56 12.01
N PRO A 153 -6.78 5.52 11.51
CA PRO A 153 -7.11 4.30 12.26
C PRO A 153 -5.92 3.65 12.98
N GLN A 154 -4.75 3.61 12.35
CA GLN A 154 -3.53 2.97 12.89
C GLN A 154 -2.99 3.65 14.14
N THR A 155 -3.47 4.86 14.45
CA THR A 155 -3.08 5.59 15.67
C THR A 155 -3.99 5.28 16.85
N ILE A 156 -5.05 4.50 16.67
CA ILE A 156 -6.05 4.18 17.70
C ILE A 156 -5.80 2.78 18.24
N GLU A 157 -5.69 2.69 19.56
CA GLU A 157 -5.65 1.43 20.29
C GLU A 157 -6.96 1.22 21.06
N TRP A 158 -7.27 -0.04 21.38
CA TRP A 158 -8.53 -0.41 22.02
C TRP A 158 -8.28 -1.16 23.32
N GLU A 159 -9.02 -0.80 24.37
CA GLU A 159 -8.97 -1.46 25.67
C GLU A 159 -10.37 -1.92 26.06
N LEU A 160 -10.51 -3.18 26.49
CA LEU A 160 -11.77 -3.69 26.99
C LEU A 160 -11.98 -3.20 28.43
N LYS A 161 -13.00 -2.38 28.65
CA LYS A 161 -13.35 -1.86 29.98
C LYS A 161 -14.77 -2.22 30.37
N GLU A 162 -15.01 -2.27 31.67
CA GLU A 162 -16.36 -2.38 32.22
C GLU A 162 -16.90 -0.98 32.47
N ILE A 163 -17.89 -0.58 31.68
CA ILE A 163 -18.59 0.70 31.81
C ILE A 163 -20.05 0.36 32.05
N ASP A 164 -20.62 0.90 33.13
CA ASP A 164 -22.02 0.69 33.53
C ASP A 164 -22.44 -0.80 33.59
N GLY A 165 -21.52 -1.67 34.06
CA GLY A 165 -21.74 -3.12 34.19
C GLY A 165 -21.68 -3.90 32.86
N ARG A 166 -21.27 -3.24 31.77
CA ARG A 166 -21.09 -3.87 30.44
C ARG A 166 -19.63 -3.76 29.99
N LYS A 167 -19.07 -4.90 29.57
CA LYS A 167 -17.77 -4.93 28.88
C LYS A 167 -17.90 -4.27 27.51
N THR A 168 -17.19 -3.16 27.34
CA THR A 168 -17.22 -2.31 26.15
C THR A 168 -15.79 -1.99 25.74
N TRP A 169 -15.51 -2.06 24.45
CA TRP A 169 -14.24 -1.63 23.89
C TRP A 169 -14.16 -0.11 23.90
N VAL A 170 -13.08 0.45 24.45
CA VAL A 170 -12.85 1.89 24.56
C VAL A 170 -11.61 2.27 23.74
N PRO A 171 -11.73 3.20 22.78
CA PRO A 171 -10.59 3.67 22.01
C PRO A 171 -9.71 4.60 22.86
N TYR A 172 -8.40 4.55 22.66
CA TYR A 172 -7.44 5.44 23.29
C TYR A 172 -6.24 5.71 22.37
N GLN A 173 -5.50 6.78 22.70
CA GLN A 173 -4.22 7.13 22.07
C GLN A 173 -3.18 7.50 23.13
N TYR A 174 -1.91 7.42 22.75
CA TYR A 174 -0.83 8.04 23.51
C TYR A 174 -0.48 9.41 22.92
N ASN A 175 -0.58 10.45 23.74
CA ASN A 175 -0.11 11.79 23.41
C ASN A 175 1.08 12.11 24.32
N GLU A 176 2.29 12.22 23.75
CA GLU A 176 3.55 12.54 24.48
C GLU A 176 3.69 11.77 25.81
N HIS A 177 3.41 10.44 25.78
CA HIS A 177 3.44 9.49 26.90
C HIS A 177 2.20 9.47 27.83
N LYS A 178 1.22 10.35 27.63
CA LYS A 178 -0.05 10.31 28.36
C LYS A 178 -1.08 9.49 27.58
N LYS A 179 -1.66 8.48 28.23
CA LYS A 179 -2.81 7.73 27.70
C LYS A 179 -4.06 8.60 27.78
N VAL A 180 -4.65 8.91 26.64
CA VAL A 180 -5.88 9.69 26.49
C VAL A 180 -6.97 8.78 25.95
N TYR A 181 -8.06 8.65 26.70
CA TYR A 181 -9.24 7.91 26.25
C TYR A 181 -10.07 8.78 25.32
N LEU A 182 -10.62 8.16 24.29
CA LEU A 182 -11.44 8.81 23.25
C LEU A 182 -12.91 8.36 23.35
N ASP A 183 -13.38 8.02 24.54
CA ASP A 183 -14.79 7.82 24.82
C ASP A 183 -15.54 9.17 24.86
N ARG A 184 -16.87 9.09 24.75
CA ARG A 184 -17.76 10.26 24.69
C ARG A 184 -17.59 11.25 25.87
N LYS A 185 -17.02 10.81 26.99
CA LYS A 185 -16.77 11.67 28.16
C LYS A 185 -15.52 12.53 28.01
N HIS A 186 -14.53 12.04 27.27
CA HIS A 186 -13.21 12.66 27.19
C HIS A 186 -12.96 13.32 25.83
N ALA A 187 -13.57 12.84 24.74
CA ALA A 187 -13.42 13.41 23.40
C ALA A 187 -14.72 13.35 22.58
N ASN A 188 -14.90 14.30 21.64
CA ASN A 188 -15.94 14.23 20.60
C ASN A 188 -15.45 13.40 19.42
N PHE A 189 -15.06 12.15 19.71
CA PHE A 189 -14.50 11.22 18.74
C PHE A 189 -15.60 10.31 18.20
N PHE A 190 -15.67 10.18 16.88
CA PHE A 190 -16.58 9.31 16.17
C PHE A 190 -15.79 8.27 15.40
N TRP A 191 -16.19 7.02 15.55
CA TRP A 191 -15.55 5.87 14.94
C TRP A 191 -16.56 5.01 14.20
N VAL A 192 -16.24 4.67 12.95
CA VAL A 192 -17.01 3.76 12.12
C VAL A 192 -16.03 2.73 11.53
N PRO A 193 -16.03 1.48 12.03
CA PRO A 193 -15.20 0.42 11.46
C PRO A 193 -15.76 -0.03 10.11
N ALA A 194 -14.88 -0.35 9.16
CA ALA A 194 -15.28 -0.97 7.89
C ALA A 194 -15.41 -2.48 8.11
N ASP A 195 -16.60 -3.04 7.86
CA ASP A 195 -16.88 -4.48 7.91
C ASP A 195 -16.19 -5.23 9.08
N PRO A 196 -16.41 -4.82 10.35
CA PRO A 196 -15.70 -5.39 11.50
C PRO A 196 -16.01 -6.87 11.70
N ASP A 197 -14.98 -7.64 12.03
CA ASP A 197 -15.11 -9.02 12.49
C ASP A 197 -15.82 -9.11 13.86
N ILE A 198 -16.32 -10.31 14.16
CA ILE A 198 -17.09 -10.57 15.38
C ILE A 198 -16.22 -10.26 16.62
N GLY A 199 -16.58 -9.17 17.32
CA GLY A 199 -15.93 -8.75 18.56
C GLY A 199 -14.68 -7.87 18.36
N ASP A 200 -14.33 -7.53 17.12
CA ASP A 200 -13.22 -6.63 16.80
C ASP A 200 -13.70 -5.22 16.43
N PRO A 201 -13.40 -4.19 17.23
CA PRO A 201 -13.82 -2.81 16.96
C PRO A 201 -12.98 -2.10 15.89
N ARG A 202 -11.87 -2.69 15.43
CA ARG A 202 -10.88 -2.04 14.54
C ARG A 202 -11.33 -1.95 13.09
N GLY A 203 -12.25 -2.81 12.67
CA GLY A 203 -12.61 -2.99 11.26
C GLY A 203 -11.64 -3.90 10.52
N THR A 204 -11.99 -4.25 9.28
CA THR A 204 -11.29 -5.21 8.44
C THR A 204 -10.48 -4.50 7.37
N LEU A 205 -9.21 -4.90 7.21
CA LEU A 205 -8.35 -4.36 6.17
C LEU A 205 -8.71 -4.95 4.81
N ASN A 206 -9.51 -4.21 4.05
CA ASN A 206 -10.13 -4.69 2.83
C ASN A 206 -9.14 -5.09 1.73
N LEU A 207 -7.94 -4.50 1.70
CA LEU A 207 -6.91 -4.76 0.71
C LEU A 207 -5.81 -5.73 1.18
N SER A 208 -5.86 -6.28 2.40
CA SER A 208 -4.85 -7.27 2.85
C SER A 208 -4.61 -8.42 1.86
N PRO A 209 -5.65 -9.03 1.22
CA PRO A 209 -5.44 -10.15 0.31
C PRO A 209 -4.58 -9.81 -0.92
N VAL A 210 -4.51 -8.54 -1.34
CA VAL A 210 -3.74 -8.14 -2.53
C VAL A 210 -2.23 -8.21 -2.30
N LEU A 211 -1.76 -8.16 -1.05
CA LEU A 211 -0.34 -8.11 -0.72
C LEU A 211 0.42 -9.29 -1.32
N GLN A 212 -0.14 -10.50 -1.22
CA GLN A 212 0.45 -11.70 -1.77
C GLN A 212 0.46 -11.69 -3.31
N ALA A 213 -0.66 -11.28 -3.92
CA ALA A 213 -0.78 -11.24 -5.38
C ALA A 213 0.24 -10.28 -6.01
N ILE A 214 0.42 -9.10 -5.41
CA ILE A 214 1.37 -8.10 -5.90
C ILE A 214 2.82 -8.50 -5.64
N ASP A 215 3.12 -9.08 -4.48
CA ASP A 215 4.47 -9.61 -4.22
C ASP A 215 4.87 -10.63 -5.29
N PHE A 216 3.96 -11.55 -5.62
CA PHE A 216 4.16 -12.54 -6.68
C PHE A 216 4.25 -11.91 -8.07
N GLN A 217 3.37 -10.96 -8.41
CA GLN A 217 3.38 -10.21 -9.67
C GLN A 217 4.73 -9.50 -9.89
N MET A 218 5.21 -8.79 -8.86
CA MET A 218 6.47 -8.07 -8.91
C MET A 218 7.66 -9.01 -9.04
N GLN A 219 7.63 -10.16 -8.36
CA GLN A 219 8.66 -11.17 -8.50
C GLN A 219 8.71 -11.73 -9.92
N ILE A 220 7.56 -12.06 -10.53
CA ILE A 220 7.50 -12.52 -11.92
C ILE A 220 8.09 -11.48 -12.88
N PHE A 221 7.79 -10.19 -12.69
CA PHE A 221 8.36 -9.15 -13.54
C PHE A 221 9.88 -9.04 -13.40
N GLN A 222 10.43 -9.21 -12.20
CA GLN A 222 11.88 -9.24 -11.99
C GLN A 222 12.51 -10.48 -12.65
N ASP A 223 11.90 -11.65 -12.47
CA ASP A 223 12.38 -12.90 -13.07
C ASP A 223 12.30 -12.85 -14.61
N LEU A 224 11.23 -12.27 -15.15
CA LEU A 224 11.06 -12.06 -16.59
C LEU A 224 12.08 -11.06 -17.13
N GLN A 225 12.36 -9.98 -16.41
CA GLN A 225 13.43 -9.05 -16.78
C GLN A 225 14.78 -9.79 -16.85
N ALA A 226 15.06 -10.67 -15.88
CA ALA A 226 16.27 -11.48 -15.91
C ALA A 226 16.30 -12.44 -17.10
N VAL A 227 15.19 -13.13 -17.40
CA VAL A 227 15.10 -14.04 -18.57
C VAL A 227 15.27 -13.27 -19.88
N LEU A 228 14.59 -12.14 -20.05
CA LEU A 228 14.74 -11.28 -21.23
C LEU A 228 16.17 -10.76 -21.38
N HIS A 229 16.82 -10.38 -20.28
CA HIS A 229 18.24 -10.01 -20.32
C HIS A 229 19.12 -11.17 -20.80
N HIS A 230 18.88 -12.39 -20.32
CA HIS A 230 19.65 -13.56 -20.76
C HIS A 230 19.31 -14.02 -22.18
N GLN A 231 18.08 -13.79 -22.67
CA GLN A 231 17.69 -14.10 -24.06
C GLN A 231 18.22 -13.05 -25.04
N GLY A 232 18.20 -11.77 -24.66
CA GLY A 232 18.75 -10.68 -25.45
C GLY A 232 20.28 -10.70 -25.49
N TYR A 233 20.91 -11.15 -24.39
CA TYR A 233 22.36 -11.30 -24.25
C TYR A 233 22.70 -12.73 -23.82
N PRO A 234 22.61 -13.72 -24.73
CA PRO A 234 22.89 -15.11 -24.40
C PRO A 234 24.33 -15.25 -23.90
N LYS A 235 24.47 -15.87 -22.72
CA LYS A 235 25.81 -16.23 -22.23
C LYS A 235 26.44 -17.23 -23.20
N ILE A 236 27.70 -16.98 -23.51
CA ILE A 236 28.48 -17.84 -24.37
C ILE A 236 28.96 -19.06 -23.58
N ASP A 237 28.90 -20.22 -24.22
CA ASP A 237 29.59 -21.43 -23.76
C ASP A 237 31.01 -21.43 -24.33
N VAL A 238 31.99 -21.33 -23.44
CA VAL A 238 33.42 -21.29 -23.80
C VAL A 238 34.07 -22.59 -23.37
N SER A 239 34.53 -23.38 -24.35
CA SER A 239 35.28 -24.60 -24.10
C SER A 239 36.78 -24.35 -24.25
N ILE A 240 37.55 -24.76 -23.25
CA ILE A 240 39.02 -24.69 -23.25
C ILE A 240 39.57 -26.10 -23.47
N ASP A 241 40.37 -26.26 -24.51
CA ASP A 241 41.07 -27.52 -24.80
C ASP A 241 42.26 -27.68 -23.84
N ILE A 242 42.08 -28.55 -22.84
CA ILE A 242 43.07 -28.81 -21.79
C ILE A 242 44.35 -29.44 -22.37
N GLU A 243 44.25 -30.21 -23.44
CA GLU A 243 45.40 -30.89 -24.05
C GLU A 243 46.33 -29.88 -24.73
N LYS A 244 45.76 -28.89 -25.42
CA LYS A 244 46.52 -27.76 -26.00
C LYS A 244 47.12 -26.87 -24.92
N LEU A 245 46.38 -26.60 -23.84
CA LEU A 245 46.89 -25.83 -22.71
C LEU A 245 48.09 -26.54 -22.05
N PHE A 246 48.04 -27.87 -21.93
CA PHE A 246 49.15 -28.69 -21.44
C PHE A 246 50.36 -28.73 -22.39
N ALA A 247 50.14 -28.62 -23.71
CA ALA A 247 51.22 -28.54 -24.70
C ALA A 247 51.99 -27.20 -24.63
N MET A 248 51.31 -26.11 -24.25
CA MET A 248 51.92 -24.78 -24.06
C MET A 248 52.64 -24.62 -22.71
N CYS A 249 52.47 -25.56 -21.77
CA CYS A 249 53.09 -25.50 -20.45
C CYS A 249 54.63 -25.59 -20.55
N PRO A 250 55.39 -24.65 -19.95
CA PRO A 250 56.84 -24.68 -19.95
C PRO A 250 57.40 -25.99 -19.34
N ALA A 251 58.41 -26.58 -19.99
CA ALA A 251 58.97 -27.89 -19.59
C ALA A 251 59.48 -27.96 -18.14
N HIS A 252 59.83 -26.82 -17.54
CA HIS A 252 60.30 -26.72 -16.14
C HIS A 252 59.16 -26.76 -15.10
N ILE A 253 57.92 -26.50 -15.51
CA ILE A 253 56.71 -26.53 -14.67
C ILE A 253 55.98 -27.88 -14.85
N LYS A 254 56.12 -28.49 -16.02
CA LYS A 254 55.48 -29.75 -16.42
C LYS A 254 55.83 -30.96 -15.55
N ASN A 255 56.99 -30.92 -14.88
CA ASN A 255 57.51 -32.02 -14.05
C ASN A 255 57.08 -31.92 -12.57
N ASP A 256 56.51 -30.79 -12.13
CA ASP A 256 56.05 -30.59 -10.75
C ASP A 256 54.50 -30.57 -10.72
N PRO A 257 53.86 -31.62 -10.18
CA PRO A 257 52.40 -31.75 -10.19
C PRO A 257 51.68 -30.58 -9.51
N LYS A 258 52.28 -29.96 -8.49
CA LYS A 258 51.64 -28.86 -7.76
C LYS A 258 51.65 -27.56 -8.58
N LYS A 259 52.79 -27.25 -9.18
CA LYS A 259 52.97 -26.04 -10.00
C LYS A 259 52.22 -26.13 -11.33
N LEU A 260 52.05 -27.34 -11.87
CA LEU A 260 51.24 -27.57 -13.05
C LEU A 260 49.78 -27.19 -12.81
N THR A 261 49.17 -27.64 -11.71
CA THR A 261 47.79 -27.32 -11.36
C THR A 261 47.62 -25.82 -11.12
N GLU A 262 48.53 -25.18 -10.38
CA GLU A 262 48.51 -23.73 -10.13
C GLU A 262 48.60 -22.92 -11.44
N TRP A 263 49.45 -23.35 -12.38
CA TRP A 263 49.59 -22.70 -13.69
C TRP A 263 48.33 -22.87 -14.55
N MET A 264 47.72 -24.06 -14.55
CA MET A 264 46.49 -24.32 -15.29
C MET A 264 45.32 -23.50 -14.72
N ASP A 265 45.17 -23.47 -13.41
CA ASP A 265 44.14 -22.69 -12.72
C ASP A 265 44.32 -21.19 -12.96
N ASP A 266 45.55 -20.66 -12.93
CA ASP A 266 45.79 -19.24 -13.21
C ASP A 266 45.41 -18.85 -14.64
N ASN A 267 45.72 -19.69 -15.63
CA ASN A 267 45.33 -19.43 -17.02
C ASN A 267 43.81 -19.47 -17.21
N VAL A 268 43.13 -20.45 -16.63
CA VAL A 268 41.66 -20.54 -16.65
C VAL A 268 41.04 -19.35 -15.93
N ASN A 269 41.58 -18.94 -14.77
CA ASN A 269 41.10 -17.78 -14.01
C ASN A 269 41.38 -16.45 -14.73
N ARG A 270 42.46 -16.34 -15.50
CA ARG A 270 42.74 -15.17 -16.35
C ARG A 270 41.73 -15.08 -17.48
N MET A 271 41.45 -16.19 -18.16
CA MET A 271 40.41 -16.23 -19.20
C MET A 271 39.03 -15.91 -18.63
N ARG A 272 38.67 -16.46 -17.47
CA ARG A 272 37.41 -16.16 -16.77
C ARG A 272 37.29 -14.66 -16.45
N ARG A 273 38.32 -14.05 -15.86
CA ARG A 273 38.33 -12.61 -15.56
C ARG A 273 38.16 -11.74 -16.80
N ASN A 274 38.81 -12.10 -17.90
CA ASN A 274 38.66 -11.39 -19.16
C ASN A 274 37.21 -11.48 -19.68
N LEU A 275 36.62 -12.69 -19.68
CA LEU A 275 35.23 -12.90 -20.12
C LEU A 275 34.21 -12.20 -19.20
N GLU A 276 34.42 -12.20 -17.89
CA GLU A 276 33.56 -11.49 -16.92
C GLU A 276 33.68 -9.96 -17.02
N SER A 277 34.80 -9.45 -17.52
CA SER A 277 35.05 -8.01 -17.71
C SER A 277 34.58 -7.47 -19.05
N MET A 278 34.16 -8.32 -19.99
CA MET A 278 33.68 -7.89 -21.31
C MET A 278 32.28 -7.28 -21.20
N GLU A 279 32.05 -6.19 -21.93
CA GLU A 279 30.72 -5.60 -22.04
C GLU A 279 29.79 -6.53 -22.84
N PRO A 280 28.47 -6.56 -22.53
CA PRO A 280 27.52 -7.45 -23.21
C PRO A 280 27.48 -7.33 -24.74
N ASP A 281 27.91 -6.18 -25.30
CA ASP A 281 27.91 -5.87 -26.74
C ASP A 281 29.29 -6.08 -27.42
N SER A 282 30.29 -6.58 -26.70
CA SER A 282 31.65 -6.74 -27.25
C SER A 282 31.76 -7.95 -28.19
N ASP A 283 32.38 -7.75 -29.35
CA ASP A 283 32.67 -8.82 -30.30
C ASP A 283 33.73 -9.79 -29.76
N TYR A 284 33.52 -11.09 -30.00
CA TYR A 284 34.44 -12.14 -29.58
C TYR A 284 35.48 -12.41 -30.66
N ILE A 285 36.76 -12.31 -30.28
CA ILE A 285 37.88 -12.76 -31.10
C ILE A 285 38.48 -13.99 -30.41
N HIS A 286 38.34 -15.16 -31.03
CA HIS A 286 38.88 -16.41 -30.50
C HIS A 286 39.98 -16.98 -31.40
N THR A 287 40.98 -17.62 -30.79
CA THR A 287 42.04 -18.36 -31.47
C THR A 287 41.67 -19.84 -31.59
N SER A 288 42.34 -20.61 -32.46
CA SER A 288 42.03 -22.02 -32.80
C SER A 288 42.14 -23.04 -31.65
N ASP A 289 42.52 -22.58 -30.47
CA ASP A 289 42.61 -23.29 -29.19
C ASP A 289 41.34 -23.17 -28.33
N SER A 290 40.39 -22.30 -28.71
CA SER A 290 39.13 -22.11 -27.99
C SER A 290 37.94 -22.09 -28.95
N THR A 291 36.86 -22.75 -28.56
CA THR A 291 35.58 -22.69 -29.27
C THR A 291 34.58 -21.90 -28.44
N ILE A 292 33.99 -20.91 -29.08
CA ILE A 292 32.93 -20.07 -28.53
C ILE A 292 31.64 -20.55 -29.19
N ASN A 293 30.83 -21.27 -28.45
CA ASN A 293 29.49 -21.65 -28.88
C ASN A 293 28.50 -20.68 -28.26
N MET A 294 27.59 -20.14 -29.08
CA MET A 294 26.43 -19.47 -28.51
C MET A 294 25.57 -20.55 -27.86
N ASN A 295 25.32 -20.40 -26.56
CA ASN A 295 24.43 -21.32 -25.86
C ASN A 295 23.03 -21.09 -26.40
N GLN A 296 22.65 -21.85 -27.44
CA GLN A 296 21.28 -21.87 -27.92
C GLN A 296 20.47 -22.50 -26.79
N GLY A 297 19.74 -21.66 -26.06
CA GLY A 297 18.88 -22.11 -24.97
C GLY A 297 18.11 -23.34 -25.42
N ALA A 298 18.35 -24.47 -24.75
CA ALA A 298 17.71 -25.73 -25.08
C ALA A 298 16.19 -25.52 -25.09
N ASN A 299 15.59 -25.56 -26.29
CA ASN A 299 14.20 -25.23 -26.64
C ASN A 299 13.88 -23.75 -26.94
N ALA A 300 14.32 -23.26 -28.11
CA ALA A 300 13.76 -22.06 -28.75
C ALA A 300 12.23 -22.15 -29.02
N GLY A 301 11.63 -23.36 -28.97
CA GLY A 301 10.21 -23.60 -29.26
C GLY A 301 9.27 -23.67 -28.05
N ARG A 302 9.78 -23.63 -26.81
CA ARG A 302 8.96 -23.62 -25.58
C ARG A 302 9.41 -22.50 -24.65
N SER A 303 9.45 -21.28 -25.18
CA SER A 303 9.46 -20.09 -24.33
C SER A 303 8.34 -20.23 -23.31
N LEU A 304 8.64 -19.99 -22.02
CA LEU A 304 7.66 -19.94 -20.95
C LEU A 304 6.45 -19.13 -21.45
N ASP A 305 5.24 -19.67 -21.36
CA ASP A 305 4.04 -18.90 -21.72
C ASP A 305 3.75 -17.89 -20.61
N VAL A 306 4.46 -16.77 -20.70
CA VAL A 306 4.32 -15.63 -19.79
C VAL A 306 2.90 -15.09 -19.79
N ARG A 307 2.16 -15.24 -20.89
CA ARG A 307 0.80 -14.67 -21.00
C ARG A 307 -0.15 -15.37 -20.05
N ALA A 308 -0.16 -16.71 -20.05
CA ALA A 308 -1.01 -17.49 -19.14
C ALA A 308 -0.71 -17.20 -17.66
N ILE A 309 0.57 -17.01 -17.32
CA ILE A 309 0.98 -16.66 -15.95
C ILE A 309 0.51 -15.24 -15.62
N ASN A 310 0.71 -14.27 -16.53
CA ASN A 310 0.28 -12.89 -16.31
C ASN A 310 -1.25 -12.78 -16.15
N GLU A 311 -2.03 -13.47 -16.97
CA GLU A 311 -3.49 -13.49 -16.87
C GLU A 311 -4.00 -14.06 -15.53
N LEU A 312 -3.34 -15.12 -15.02
CA LEU A 312 -3.66 -15.68 -13.71
C LEU A 312 -3.37 -14.68 -12.58
N VAL A 313 -2.19 -14.07 -12.61
CA VAL A 313 -1.78 -13.08 -11.59
C VAL A 313 -2.66 -11.84 -11.64
N ASP A 314 -3.02 -11.38 -12.83
CA ASP A 314 -3.91 -10.26 -13.03
C ASP A 314 -5.29 -10.54 -12.43
N THR A 315 -5.83 -11.74 -12.63
CA THR A 315 -7.10 -12.15 -12.05
C THR A 315 -7.07 -12.15 -10.52
N GLN A 316 -5.99 -12.66 -9.91
CA GLN A 316 -5.81 -12.65 -8.46
C GLN A 316 -5.63 -11.22 -7.92
N THR A 317 -4.87 -10.38 -8.62
CA THR A 317 -4.65 -8.98 -8.26
C THR A 317 -5.95 -8.20 -8.29
N LEU A 318 -6.75 -8.33 -9.36
CA LEU A 318 -8.07 -7.71 -9.47
C LEU A 318 -9.02 -8.16 -8.35
N SER A 319 -9.07 -9.46 -8.09
CA SER A 319 -9.90 -10.04 -7.01
C SER A 319 -9.49 -9.48 -5.64
N GLY A 320 -8.18 -9.41 -5.38
CA GLY A 320 -7.64 -8.87 -4.13
C GLY A 320 -7.86 -7.36 -3.97
N LEU A 321 -7.87 -6.62 -5.07
CA LEU A 321 -8.18 -5.19 -5.10
C LEU A 321 -9.68 -4.87 -5.00
N LYS A 322 -10.55 -5.90 -5.07
CA LYS A 322 -12.00 -5.74 -5.15
C LYS A 322 -12.41 -4.86 -6.33
N GLN A 323 -11.68 -4.96 -7.44
CA GLN A 323 -11.93 -4.19 -8.66
C GLN A 323 -12.49 -5.08 -9.76
N MET A 324 -13.39 -4.53 -10.56
CA MET A 324 -13.80 -5.17 -11.80
C MET A 324 -12.74 -4.93 -12.88
N ALA A 325 -12.51 -5.94 -13.72
CA ALA A 325 -11.54 -5.86 -14.82
C ALA A 325 -11.77 -4.66 -15.76
N ILE A 326 -13.03 -4.25 -15.94
CA ILE A 326 -13.41 -3.10 -16.76
C ILE A 326 -12.87 -1.76 -16.21
N PHE A 327 -12.80 -1.60 -14.89
CA PHE A 327 -12.24 -0.39 -14.26
C PHE A 327 -10.72 -0.33 -14.30
N MET A 328 -10.09 -1.45 -14.61
CA MET A 328 -8.63 -1.57 -14.73
C MET A 328 -8.20 -1.69 -16.19
N ASN A 329 -9.13 -1.58 -17.14
CA ASN A 329 -8.90 -1.77 -18.57
C ASN A 329 -8.20 -3.10 -18.91
N ARG A 330 -8.49 -4.16 -18.13
CA ARG A 330 -7.94 -5.52 -18.32
C ARG A 330 -8.99 -6.48 -18.85
N ASN A 331 -9.63 -6.09 -19.95
CA ASN A 331 -10.60 -6.95 -20.62
C ASN A 331 -9.90 -7.87 -21.63
N THR A 332 -9.98 -9.18 -21.40
CA THR A 332 -9.43 -10.22 -22.29
C THR A 332 -10.47 -10.77 -23.28
N GLY A 333 -11.74 -10.35 -23.19
CA GLY A 333 -12.82 -10.76 -24.09
C GLY A 333 -12.89 -9.91 -25.37
N ILE A 334 -12.99 -10.58 -26.51
CA ILE A 334 -13.05 -10.01 -27.87
C ILE A 334 -14.42 -9.39 -28.21
N THR A 335 -15.41 -9.62 -27.35
CA THR A 335 -16.80 -9.22 -27.54
C THR A 335 -17.15 -8.34 -26.35
N GLU A 336 -17.15 -7.01 -26.56
CA GLU A 336 -17.64 -5.94 -25.67
C GLU A 336 -17.90 -6.30 -24.19
N SER A 337 -17.07 -5.76 -23.27
CA SER A 337 -17.37 -5.83 -21.83
C SER A 337 -18.32 -4.70 -21.43
N TRP A 338 -19.51 -5.07 -20.98
CA TRP A 338 -20.50 -4.16 -20.43
C TRP A 338 -20.42 -4.18 -18.90
N GLY A 339 -20.19 -3.02 -18.30
CA GLY A 339 -20.21 -2.84 -16.84
C GLY A 339 -20.99 -1.59 -16.49
N THR A 340 -22.14 -1.76 -15.85
CA THR A 340 -22.93 -0.66 -15.29
C THR A 340 -22.77 -0.63 -13.79
N VAL A 341 -22.39 0.54 -13.25
CA VAL A 341 -22.51 0.83 -11.81
C VAL A 341 -23.88 1.45 -11.61
N GLN A 342 -24.73 0.76 -10.86
CA GLN A 342 -26.00 1.31 -10.37
C GLN A 342 -25.84 1.52 -8.86
N PHE A 343 -26.14 2.73 -8.41
CA PHE A 343 -26.06 3.14 -7.02
C PHE A 343 -27.42 2.97 -6.33
#